data_AF-A0A967GHA1-F1
#
_entry.id   AF-A0A967GHA1-F1
#
_cell.length_a   1.000
_cell.length_b   1.000
_cell.length_c   1.000
_cell.angle_alpha   90.00
_cell.angle_beta   90.00
_cell.angle_gamma   90.00
#
_symmetry.space_group_name_H-M   'P 1'
#
loop_
_entity.id
_entity.type
_entity.pdbx_description
1 polymer ?
#
loop_
_entity_poly.entity_id
_entity_poly.type
_entity_poly.pdbx_seq_one_letter_code
_entity_poly.pdbx_strand_id
1 'polypeptide(L)'
;WDRALELGEQHGYRNAQASVIAPTGTIGLVMDCDTTGIEPDFALVKFKKLAGGGYFKIINRTVPVALRTLGYSEQQIQDIADYAVGHGTLRD
;
A
#
# COMPACT_ATOMS: atom_id res chain seq x y z
N TRP A 1 -9.50 26.57 11.83
CA TRP A 1 -8.12 27.08 11.83
C TRP A 1 -7.96 28.29 12.74
N ASP A 2 -8.95 29.18 12.83
CA ASP A 2 -8.96 30.37 13.70
C ASP A 2 -8.52 30.09 15.14
N ARG A 3 -9.10 29.06 15.77
CA ARG A 3 -8.72 28.67 17.12
C ARG A 3 -7.25 28.26 17.27
N ALA A 4 -6.67 27.63 16.25
CA ALA A 4 -5.26 27.24 16.26
C ALA A 4 -4.35 28.47 16.15
N LEU A 5 -4.75 29.47 15.35
CA LEU A 5 -4.05 30.74 15.22
C LEU A 5 -4.09 31.53 16.54
N GLU A 6 -5.27 31.74 17.12
CA GLU A 6 -5.44 32.44 18.40
C GLU A 6 -4.54 31.86 19.51
N LEU A 7 -4.56 30.54 19.65
CA LEU A 7 -3.75 29.85 20.66
C LEU A 7 -2.26 29.91 20.35
N GLY A 8 -1.89 29.83 19.07
CA GLY A 8 -0.51 29.95 18.62
C GLY A 8 0.08 31.34 18.85
N GLU A 9 -0.71 32.41 18.71
CA GLU A 9 -0.29 33.77 19.03
C GLU A 9 -0.13 33.97 20.54
N GLN A 10 -1.06 33.44 21.34
CA GLN A 10 -1.02 33.58 22.80
C GLN A 10 0.11 32.77 23.46
N HIS A 11 0.40 31.58 22.94
CA HIS A 11 1.29 30.60 23.59
C HIS A 11 2.54 30.25 22.79
N GLY A 12 2.62 30.67 21.53
CA GLY A 12 3.68 30.26 20.61
C GLY A 12 3.54 28.83 20.09
N TYR A 13 4.37 28.48 19.10
CA TYR A 13 4.51 27.11 18.58
C TYR A 13 5.84 26.50 19.00
N ARG A 14 5.82 25.27 19.51
CA ARG A 14 7.05 24.58 19.94
C ARG A 14 7.94 24.14 18.77
N ASN A 15 7.33 23.77 17.64
CA ASN A 15 8.02 23.23 16.47
C ASN A 15 7.82 24.14 15.27
N ALA A 16 8.89 24.45 14.53
CA ALA A 16 8.81 25.24 13.30
C ALA A 16 8.17 24.48 12.13
N GLN A 17 8.22 23.14 12.17
CA GLN A 17 7.57 22.25 11.21
C GLN A 17 6.87 21.13 11.98
N ALA A 18 5.57 20.95 11.74
CA ALA A 18 4.76 19.97 12.45
C ALA A 18 4.61 18.63 11.68
N SER A 19 4.75 18.65 10.35
CA SER A 19 4.47 17.50 9.50
C SER A 19 5.51 17.32 8.40
N VAL A 20 5.77 16.07 8.05
CA VAL A 20 6.48 15.65 6.85
C VAL A 20 5.91 14.33 6.40
N ILE A 21 5.71 14.16 5.09
CA ILE A 21 5.37 12.86 4.51
C ILE A 21 6.69 12.21 4.11
N ALA A 22 7.15 11.25 4.92
CA ALA A 22 8.37 10.51 4.66
C ALA A 22 8.07 9.21 3.88
N PRO A 23 9.04 8.65 3.13
CA PRO A 23 8.91 7.32 2.57
C PRO A 23 8.78 6.28 3.69
N THR A 24 7.73 5.45 3.64
CA THR A 24 7.44 4.45 4.67
C THR A 24 7.74 3.02 4.21
N GLY A 25 8.65 2.83 3.26
CA GLY A 25 8.92 1.54 2.61
C GLY A 25 9.08 0.31 3.53
N THR A 26 9.82 0.44 4.64
CA THR A 26 10.01 -0.70 5.57
C THR A 26 8.81 -0.90 6.50
N ILE A 27 8.29 0.18 7.08
CA ILE A 27 7.17 0.07 8.04
C ILE A 27 5.84 -0.23 7.35
N GLY A 28 5.62 0.29 6.14
CA GLY A 28 4.44 -0.03 5.32
C GLY A 28 4.31 -1.52 5.02
N LEU A 29 5.45 -2.23 4.89
CA LEU A 29 5.44 -3.70 4.77
C LEU A 29 5.01 -4.38 6.08
N VAL A 30 5.54 -3.95 7.22
CA VAL A 30 5.21 -4.52 8.54
C VAL A 30 3.75 -4.25 8.91
N MET A 31 3.26 -3.07 8.53
CA MET A 31 1.89 -2.62 8.75
C MET A 31 0.92 -3.15 7.70
N ASP A 32 1.40 -3.94 6.73
CA ASP A 32 0.58 -4.57 5.70
C ASP A 32 -0.23 -3.55 4.87
N CYS A 33 0.38 -2.38 4.62
CA CYS A 33 -0.18 -1.31 3.80
C CYS A 33 -0.04 -1.65 2.30
N ASP A 34 -1.04 -1.27 1.51
CA ASP A 34 -1.01 -1.46 0.04
C ASP A 34 0.11 -0.61 -0.62
N THR A 35 0.38 0.59 -0.10
CA THR A 35 1.39 1.52 -0.60
C THR A 35 2.42 1.85 0.49
N THR A 36 3.55 2.42 0.08
CA THR A 36 4.67 2.79 0.98
C THR A 36 4.66 4.27 1.37
N GLY A 37 3.49 4.91 1.29
CA GLY A 37 3.33 6.35 1.42
C GLY A 37 2.09 6.83 0.69
N ILE A 38 2.14 8.07 0.20
CA ILE A 38 1.03 8.68 -0.55
C ILE A 38 1.02 8.29 -2.02
N GLU A 39 1.99 7.49 -2.46
CA GLU A 39 2.13 7.13 -3.85
C GLU A 39 0.98 6.21 -4.29
N PRO A 40 0.49 6.32 -5.54
CA PRO A 40 -0.38 5.33 -6.12
C PRO A 40 0.28 3.94 -6.12
N ASP A 41 -0.55 2.89 -6.11
CA ASP A 41 0.01 1.55 -6.20
C ASP A 41 0.69 1.32 -7.55
N PHE A 42 1.94 0.85 -7.51
CA PHE A 42 2.80 0.73 -8.67
C PHE A 42 2.45 -0.49 -9.55
N ALA A 43 1.97 -1.57 -8.94
CA ALA A 43 1.70 -2.82 -9.65
C ALA A 43 0.64 -3.67 -8.94
N LEU A 44 -0.08 -4.48 -9.73
CA LEU A 44 -1.03 -5.48 -9.20
C LEU A 44 -0.32 -6.55 -8.35
N VAL A 45 0.93 -6.86 -8.69
CA VAL A 45 1.78 -7.81 -7.96
C VAL A 45 3.16 -7.21 -7.75
N LYS A 46 3.58 -7.17 -6.50
CA LYS A 46 4.86 -6.59 -6.06
C LYS A 46 5.78 -7.69 -5.54
N PHE A 47 7.06 -7.61 -5.89
CA PHE A 47 8.08 -8.58 -5.46
C PHE A 47 9.06 -7.93 -4.49
N LYS A 48 9.18 -8.49 -3.28
CA LYS A 48 10.19 -8.05 -2.31
C LYS A 48 11.24 -9.13 -2.11
N LYS A 49 12.51 -8.79 -2.38
CA LYS A 49 13.64 -9.66 -2.04
C LYS A 49 13.86 -9.65 -0.53
N LEU A 50 13.89 -10.83 0.09
CA LEU A 50 14.17 -10.97 1.52
C LEU A 50 15.68 -10.95 1.77
N ALA A 51 16.09 -10.46 2.94
CA ALA A 51 17.51 -10.36 3.32
C ALA A 51 18.23 -11.73 3.33
N GLY A 52 17.50 -12.82 3.59
CA GLY A 52 18.00 -14.20 3.54
C GLY A 52 17.90 -14.88 2.16
N GLY A 53 17.52 -14.14 1.11
CA GLY A 53 17.21 -14.71 -0.20
C GLY A 53 15.73 -15.10 -0.34
N GLY A 54 15.29 -15.27 -1.58
CA GLY A 54 13.87 -15.49 -1.93
C GLY A 54 13.09 -14.20 -2.19
N TYR A 55 11.89 -14.36 -2.75
CA TYR A 55 10.97 -13.28 -3.07
C TYR A 55 9.65 -13.47 -2.36
N PHE A 56 9.15 -12.41 -1.73
CA PHE A 56 7.79 -12.32 -1.21
C PHE A 56 6.91 -11.61 -2.24
N LYS A 57 5.85 -12.29 -2.70
CA LYS A 57 4.86 -11.72 -3.63
C LYS A 57 3.74 -11.07 -2.83
N ILE A 58 3.41 -9.83 -3.15
CA ILE A 58 2.33 -9.06 -2.52
C ILE A 58 1.31 -8.71 -3.60
N ILE A 59 0.08 -9.22 -3.47
CA ILE A 59 -1.07 -8.81 -4.29
C ILE A 59 -1.56 -7.44 -3.82
N ASN A 60 -1.93 -6.57 -4.76
CA ASN A 60 -2.80 -5.43 -4.48
C ASN A 60 -4.20 -5.92 -4.05
N ARG A 61 -4.56 -5.67 -2.79
CA ARG A 61 -5.81 -6.17 -2.19
C ARG A 61 -7.06 -5.45 -2.66
N THR A 62 -6.90 -4.30 -3.31
CA THR A 62 -7.99 -3.54 -3.91
C THR A 62 -8.50 -4.23 -5.19
N VAL A 63 -7.69 -5.05 -5.86
CA VAL A 63 -8.09 -5.74 -7.11
C VAL A 63 -9.34 -6.62 -6.93
N PRO A 64 -9.40 -7.56 -5.97
CA PRO A 64 -10.62 -8.34 -5.72
C PRO A 64 -11.85 -7.48 -5.37
N VAL A 65 -11.63 -6.38 -4.64
CA VAL A 65 -12.71 -5.45 -4.26
C VAL A 65 -13.29 -4.73 -5.48
N ALA A 66 -12.42 -4.26 -6.37
CA ALA A 66 -12.81 -3.63 -7.62
C ALA A 66 -13.57 -4.60 -8.52
N LEU A 67 -13.08 -5.84 -8.68
CA LEU A 67 -13.74 -6.85 -9.51
C LEU A 67 -15.12 -7.26 -8.98
N ARG A 68 -15.28 -7.39 -7.65
CA ARG A 68 -16.62 -7.59 -7.04
C ARG A 68 -17.57 -6.46 -7.39
N THR A 69 -17.08 -5.22 -7.33
CA THR A 69 -17.87 -4.01 -7.66
C THR A 69 -18.30 -4.00 -9.14
N LEU A 70 -17.46 -4.53 -10.02
CA LEU A 70 -17.75 -4.67 -11.45
C LEU A 70 -18.66 -5.87 -11.79
N GLY A 71 -19.04 -6.69 -10.81
CA GLY A 71 -19.98 -7.80 -10.98
C GLY A 71 -19.35 -9.13 -11.40
N TYR A 72 -18.04 -9.29 -11.23
CA TYR A 72 -17.37 -10.58 -11.46
C TYR A 72 -17.75 -11.59 -10.37
N SER A 73 -17.85 -12.86 -10.73
CA SER A 73 -18.07 -13.95 -9.76
C SER A 73 -16.80 -14.24 -8.96
N GLU A 74 -16.94 -14.79 -7.75
CA GLU A 74 -15.77 -15.15 -6.92
C GLU A 74 -14.81 -16.11 -7.64
N GLN A 75 -15.33 -17.01 -8.49
CA GLN A 75 -14.49 -17.87 -9.31
C GLN A 75 -13.65 -17.07 -10.30
N GLN A 76 -14.25 -16.12 -11.03
CA GLN A 76 -13.52 -15.28 -11.98
C GLN A 76 -12.48 -14.40 -11.27
N ILE A 77 -12.82 -13.89 -10.09
CA ILE A 77 -11.91 -13.08 -9.28
C ILE A 77 -10.69 -13.90 -8.87
N GLN A 78 -10.91 -15.13 -8.40
CA GLN A 78 -9.85 -16.05 -8.03
C GLN A 78 -8.98 -16.39 -9.24
N ASP A 79 -9.57 -16.72 -10.38
CA ASP A 79 -8.84 -17.04 -11.62
C ASP A 79 -7.96 -15.86 -12.07
N ILE A 80 -8.48 -14.62 -12.02
CA ILE A 80 -7.74 -13.39 -12.36
C ILE A 80 -6.59 -13.16 -11.36
N ALA A 81 -6.85 -13.32 -10.06
CA ALA A 81 -5.83 -13.14 -9.03
C ALA A 81 -4.69 -14.15 -9.17
N ASP A 82 -5.01 -15.42 -9.41
CA ASP A 82 -4.04 -16.49 -9.61
C ASP A 82 -3.22 -16.29 -10.88
N TYR A 83 -3.86 -15.83 -11.96
CA TYR A 83 -3.17 -15.46 -13.19
C TYR A 83 -2.19 -14.30 -12.95
N ALA A 84 -2.61 -13.25 -12.23
CA ALA A 84 -1.79 -12.07 -11.97
C ALA A 84 -0.58 -12.38 -11.09
N VAL A 85 -0.73 -13.22 -10.06
CA VAL A 85 0.39 -13.67 -9.19
C VAL A 85 1.35 -14.58 -9.94
N GLY A 86 0.86 -15.24 -10.99
CA GLY A 86 1.51 -16.34 -11.66
C GLY A 86 1.47 -17.58 -10.77
N HIS A 87 1.08 -18.72 -11.36
CA HIS A 87 0.88 -20.02 -10.70
C HIS A 87 2.07 -20.61 -9.93
N GLY A 88 3.18 -19.89 -9.78
CA GLY A 88 4.41 -20.41 -9.19
C GLY A 88 5.06 -21.52 -10.03
N THR A 89 4.51 -21.82 -11.20
CA THR A 89 5.04 -22.81 -12.14
C THR A 89 5.91 -22.09 -13.16
N LEU A 90 7.22 -22.32 -13.13
CA LEU A 90 8.03 -22.27 -14.34
C LEU A 90 7.55 -23.44 -15.20
N ARG A 91 6.68 -23.18 -16.17
CA ARG A 91 6.61 -24.04 -17.36
C ARG A 91 7.50 -23.36 -18.39
N ASP A 92 8.41 -24.15 -18.93
CA ASP A 92 9.39 -23.76 -19.95
C ASP A 92 8.74 -23.00 -21.12
#